data_AF-A0A940EZW7-F1
#
_entry.id   AF-A0A940EZW7-F1
#
_cell.length_a   1.000
_cell.length_b   1.000
_cell.length_c   1.000
_cell.angle_alpha   90.00
_cell.angle_beta   90.00
_cell.angle_gamma   90.00
#
_symmetry.space_group_name_H-M   'P 1'
#
loop_
_entity.id
_entity.type
_entity.pdbx_description
1 polymer ?
#
loop_
_entity_poly.entity_id
_entity_poly.type
_entity_poly.pdbx_seq_one_letter_code
_entity_poly.pdbx_strand_id
1 'polypeptide(L)'
;MGVPCAGPCPGRKAAPARAAAQGYAPQITDGSQAERAAEARRLARSVESGRQIAAALRHLDAYGSEEASRPLAEALGRFLVDRAEARHAGWRVVRQLIVESASDAPWERCARRAVPLVADELIRLTEEAGRTPLHRAQHVAARCRATAVAPFVDPAPVLRDLGLEQRQMDDDEWAAGLREAVSARSREGARKRLATSLELAPAAVEQVD
;
A
#
# COMPACT_ATOMS: atom_id res chain seq x y z
N MET A 1 91.68 11.11 -17.48
CA MET A 1 91.61 11.95 -18.71
C MET A 1 90.50 11.41 -19.58
N GLY A 2 89.41 12.15 -19.76
CA GLY A 2 88.28 11.73 -20.59
C GLY A 2 87.08 12.68 -20.51
N VAL A 3 87.00 13.61 -21.46
CA VAL A 3 85.84 14.38 -21.96
C VAL A 3 86.26 14.92 -23.36
N PRO A 4 85.40 15.36 -24.30
CA PRO A 4 83.91 15.41 -24.40
C PRO A 4 83.39 14.85 -25.78
N CYS A 5 82.09 14.73 -26.09
CA CYS A 5 81.13 15.72 -26.65
C CYS A 5 79.83 14.94 -27.01
N ALA A 6 78.60 15.30 -26.64
CA ALA A 6 77.72 16.43 -27.05
C ALA A 6 76.91 16.22 -28.38
N GLY A 7 75.67 15.67 -28.24
CA GLY A 7 74.37 15.88 -28.98
C GLY A 7 74.28 15.89 -30.54
N PRO A 8 73.08 16.03 -31.18
CA PRO A 8 71.66 15.92 -30.73
C PRO A 8 70.70 15.07 -31.65
N CYS A 9 69.43 14.95 -31.23
CA CYS A 9 68.18 14.28 -31.72
C CYS A 9 67.76 14.54 -33.21
N PRO A 10 66.65 14.02 -33.83
CA PRO A 10 65.39 13.41 -33.29
C PRO A 10 64.69 12.29 -34.12
N GLY A 11 63.51 11.81 -33.67
CA GLY A 11 62.53 11.14 -34.56
C GLY A 11 61.82 9.87 -34.04
N ARG A 12 61.27 9.88 -32.82
CA ARG A 12 60.35 8.81 -32.38
C ARG A 12 59.06 8.84 -33.22
N LYS A 13 58.80 7.75 -33.94
CA LYS A 13 57.53 7.50 -34.63
C LYS A 13 56.37 7.46 -33.62
N ALA A 14 55.38 8.30 -33.85
CA ALA A 14 54.10 8.27 -33.16
C ALA A 14 53.34 6.98 -33.51
N ALA A 15 52.90 6.27 -32.48
CA ALA A 15 51.93 5.18 -32.60
C ALA A 15 50.52 5.76 -32.78
N PRO A 16 49.68 5.23 -33.68
CA PRO A 16 48.29 5.65 -33.76
C PRO A 16 47.52 5.10 -32.55
N ALA A 17 47.00 6.02 -31.74
CA ALA A 17 45.94 5.75 -30.79
C ALA A 17 44.65 5.38 -31.55
N ARG A 18 44.18 4.14 -31.42
CA ARG A 18 42.80 3.74 -31.72
C ARG A 18 42.52 2.30 -31.27
N ALA A 19 41.89 2.19 -30.11
CA ALA A 19 40.74 1.30 -29.93
C ALA A 19 40.01 1.80 -28.69
N ALA A 20 38.99 2.63 -28.93
CA ALA A 20 37.97 2.88 -27.93
C ALA A 20 37.42 1.53 -27.49
N ALA A 21 37.69 1.15 -26.25
CA ALA A 21 36.92 0.13 -25.56
C ALA A 21 35.49 0.69 -25.47
N GLN A 22 34.69 0.40 -26.49
CA GLN A 22 33.25 0.56 -26.47
C GLN A 22 32.76 -0.17 -25.23
N GLY A 23 32.34 0.60 -24.24
CA GLY A 23 31.59 0.10 -23.10
C GLY A 23 30.39 -0.66 -23.62
N TYR A 24 30.48 -1.98 -23.56
CA TYR A 24 29.33 -2.85 -23.63
C TYR A 24 28.55 -2.63 -22.33
N ALA A 25 27.74 -1.58 -22.29
CA ALA A 25 26.64 -1.50 -21.34
C ALA A 25 25.72 -2.66 -21.70
N PRO A 26 25.51 -3.67 -20.83
CA PRO A 26 24.56 -4.71 -21.13
C PRO A 26 23.21 -4.03 -21.29
N GLN A 27 22.66 -4.08 -22.51
CA GLN A 27 21.27 -3.75 -22.74
C GLN A 27 20.49 -4.75 -21.88
N ILE A 28 19.94 -4.31 -20.76
CA ILE A 28 18.93 -5.08 -20.02
C ILE A 28 17.73 -5.10 -20.97
N THR A 29 17.64 -6.18 -21.74
CA THR A 29 16.78 -6.31 -22.91
C THR A 29 15.31 -6.38 -22.51
N ASP A 30 14.44 -5.93 -23.41
CA ASP A 30 12.97 -6.08 -23.40
C ASP A 30 12.50 -7.50 -22.97
N GLY A 31 13.29 -8.53 -23.25
CA GLY A 31 13.01 -9.91 -22.84
C GLY A 31 12.85 -10.07 -21.32
N SER A 32 13.64 -9.33 -20.54
CA SER A 32 13.55 -9.38 -19.08
C SER A 32 12.26 -8.76 -18.55
N GLN A 33 11.74 -7.70 -19.19
CA GLN A 33 10.47 -7.07 -18.81
C GLN A 33 9.28 -7.92 -19.22
N ALA A 34 9.32 -8.51 -20.42
CA ALA A 34 8.28 -9.42 -20.89
C ALA A 34 8.14 -10.67 -20.01
N GLU A 35 9.27 -11.24 -19.56
CA GLU A 35 9.29 -12.37 -18.62
C GLU A 35 8.70 -12.00 -17.25
N ARG A 36 9.07 -10.84 -16.71
CA ARG A 36 8.51 -10.33 -15.44
C ARG A 36 7.00 -10.09 -15.54
N ALA A 37 6.54 -9.48 -16.63
CA ALA A 37 5.11 -9.28 -16.88
C ALA A 37 4.36 -10.62 -17.00
N ALA A 38 4.95 -11.62 -17.66
CA ALA A 38 4.37 -12.96 -17.74
C ALA A 38 4.29 -13.64 -16.36
N GLU A 39 5.33 -13.49 -15.54
CA GLU A 39 5.34 -13.96 -14.15
C GLU A 39 4.29 -13.25 -13.29
N ALA A 40 4.19 -11.92 -13.35
CA ALA A 40 3.18 -11.14 -12.63
C ALA A 40 1.77 -11.64 -12.95
N ARG A 41 1.47 -11.87 -14.24
CA ARG A 41 0.17 -12.43 -14.68
C ARG A 41 -0.05 -13.86 -14.18
N ARG A 42 0.99 -14.70 -14.16
CA ARG A 42 0.91 -16.08 -13.61
C ARG A 42 0.62 -16.05 -12.11
N LEU A 43 1.27 -15.15 -11.37
CA LEU A 43 1.06 -14.95 -9.95
C LEU A 43 -0.34 -14.39 -9.68
N ALA A 44 -0.84 -13.46 -10.49
CA ALA A 44 -2.19 -12.90 -10.36
C ALA A 44 -3.25 -14.00 -10.43
N ARG A 45 -3.20 -14.87 -11.45
CA ARG A 45 -4.09 -16.05 -11.56
C ARG A 45 -3.96 -17.01 -10.38
N SER A 46 -2.75 -17.16 -9.83
CA SER A 46 -2.54 -18.01 -8.65
C SER A 46 -3.17 -17.40 -7.40
N VAL A 47 -3.06 -16.08 -7.23
CA VAL A 47 -3.65 -15.33 -6.12
C VAL A 47 -5.18 -15.38 -6.15
N GLU A 48 -5.80 -15.29 -7.32
CA GLU A 48 -7.25 -15.46 -7.50
C GLU A 48 -7.75 -16.79 -6.95
N SER A 49 -6.91 -17.84 -7.03
CA SER A 49 -7.19 -19.16 -6.44
C SER A 49 -6.70 -19.33 -4.99
N GLY A 50 -6.29 -18.24 -4.33
CA GLY A 50 -5.78 -18.22 -2.95
C GLY A 50 -4.38 -18.79 -2.76
N ARG A 51 -3.62 -19.02 -3.84
CA ARG A 51 -2.28 -19.63 -3.81
C ARG A 51 -1.18 -18.59 -4.06
N GLN A 52 0.05 -18.94 -3.67
CA GLN A 52 1.25 -18.15 -3.96
C GLN A 52 1.24 -16.69 -3.46
N ILE A 53 0.42 -16.36 -2.45
CA ILE A 53 0.30 -14.99 -1.91
C ILE A 53 1.66 -14.41 -1.48
N ALA A 54 2.47 -15.21 -0.78
CA ALA A 54 3.79 -14.75 -0.35
C ALA A 54 4.76 -14.53 -1.52
N ALA A 55 4.63 -15.29 -2.62
CA ALA A 55 5.43 -15.08 -3.82
C ALA A 55 4.96 -13.84 -4.58
N ALA A 56 3.65 -13.62 -4.66
CA ALA A 56 3.04 -12.42 -5.23
C ALA A 56 3.48 -11.15 -4.49
N LEU A 57 3.44 -11.15 -3.15
CA LEU A 57 3.93 -10.01 -2.35
C LEU A 57 5.42 -9.76 -2.59
N ARG A 58 6.26 -10.81 -2.62
CA ARG A 58 7.70 -10.65 -2.93
C ARG A 58 7.96 -10.11 -4.33
N HIS A 59 7.16 -10.55 -5.31
CA HIS A 59 7.27 -10.05 -6.68
C HIS A 59 6.88 -8.57 -6.73
N LEU A 60 5.82 -8.19 -6.01
CA LEU A 60 5.43 -6.79 -5.89
C LEU A 60 6.52 -5.97 -5.18
N ASP A 61 7.09 -6.46 -4.07
CA ASP A 61 8.19 -5.78 -3.37
C ASP A 61 9.41 -5.53 -4.28
N ALA A 62 9.64 -6.40 -5.27
CA ALA A 62 10.76 -6.28 -6.20
C ALA A 62 10.47 -5.42 -7.43
N TYR A 63 9.21 -5.43 -7.92
CA TYR A 63 8.84 -4.88 -9.24
C TYR A 63 7.57 -4.02 -9.20
N GLY A 64 7.14 -3.57 -8.02
CA GLY A 64 5.85 -2.90 -7.81
C GLY A 64 5.70 -1.56 -8.53
N SER A 65 6.83 -0.90 -8.81
CA SER A 65 6.88 0.33 -9.62
C SER A 65 6.70 0.09 -11.12
N GLU A 66 6.79 -1.15 -11.60
CA GLU A 66 6.54 -1.49 -13.00
C GLU A 66 5.02 -1.51 -13.27
N GLU A 67 4.57 -0.88 -14.36
CA GLU A 67 3.15 -0.88 -14.76
C GLU A 67 2.57 -2.29 -14.91
N ALA A 68 3.41 -3.24 -15.35
CA ALA A 68 3.07 -4.66 -15.49
C ALA A 68 2.68 -5.35 -14.17
N SER A 69 3.03 -4.76 -13.01
CA SER A 69 2.69 -5.27 -11.68
C SER A 69 1.28 -4.88 -11.23
N ARG A 70 0.62 -3.92 -11.91
CA ARG A 70 -0.72 -3.44 -11.54
C ARG A 70 -1.77 -4.56 -11.49
N PRO A 71 -1.89 -5.46 -12.48
CA PRO A 71 -2.86 -6.57 -12.40
C PRO A 71 -2.60 -7.52 -11.22
N LEU A 72 -1.34 -7.74 -10.86
CA LEU A 72 -0.96 -8.54 -9.69
C LEU A 72 -1.39 -7.84 -8.39
N ALA A 73 -1.14 -6.53 -8.27
CA ALA A 73 -1.55 -5.72 -7.12
C ALA A 73 -3.08 -5.73 -6.95
N GLU A 74 -3.85 -5.66 -8.05
CA GLU A 74 -5.31 -5.76 -8.00
C GLU A 74 -5.81 -7.15 -7.60
N ALA A 75 -5.20 -8.23 -8.11
CA ALA A 75 -5.53 -9.58 -7.70
C ALA A 75 -5.26 -9.79 -6.20
N LEU A 76 -4.12 -9.30 -5.70
CA LEU A 76 -3.81 -9.26 -4.27
C LEU A 76 -4.82 -8.40 -3.50
N GLY A 77 -5.20 -7.25 -4.04
CA GLY A 77 -6.22 -6.37 -3.47
C GLY A 77 -7.54 -7.11 -3.25
N ARG A 78 -8.08 -7.79 -4.26
CA ARG A 78 -9.29 -8.61 -4.14
C ARG A 78 -9.16 -9.67 -3.04
N PHE A 79 -8.09 -10.46 -3.10
CA PHE A 79 -7.82 -11.50 -2.10
C PHE A 79 -7.74 -10.94 -0.67
N LEU A 80 -7.06 -9.81 -0.48
CA LEU A 80 -6.87 -9.20 0.84
C LEU A 80 -8.15 -8.52 1.35
N VAL A 81 -8.95 -7.91 0.47
CA VAL A 81 -10.25 -7.32 0.80
C VAL A 81 -11.20 -8.39 1.33
N ASP A 82 -11.27 -9.55 0.67
CA ASP A 82 -12.10 -10.68 1.10
C ASP A 82 -11.58 -11.27 2.41
N ARG A 83 -10.25 -11.40 2.53
CA ARG A 83 -9.62 -11.91 3.75
C ARG A 83 -9.79 -10.97 4.94
N ALA A 84 -9.77 -9.66 4.70
CA ALA A 84 -9.99 -8.65 5.73
C ALA A 84 -11.41 -8.76 6.29
N GLU A 85 -12.42 -8.93 5.43
CA GLU A 85 -13.81 -9.17 5.84
C GLU A 85 -13.92 -10.37 6.78
N ALA A 86 -13.32 -11.49 6.40
CA ALA A 86 -13.45 -12.73 7.16
C ALA A 86 -12.60 -12.78 8.45
N ARG A 87 -11.43 -12.13 8.49
CA ARG A 87 -10.41 -12.42 9.51
C ARG A 87 -9.82 -11.21 10.24
N HIS A 88 -9.92 -9.99 9.72
CA HIS A 88 -9.25 -8.86 10.35
C HIS A 88 -10.03 -8.36 11.58
N ALA A 89 -9.46 -8.50 12.77
CA ALA A 89 -10.15 -8.23 14.03
C ALA A 89 -10.64 -6.78 14.16
N GLY A 90 -9.78 -5.81 13.83
CA GLY A 90 -10.18 -4.40 13.93
C GLY A 90 -11.16 -3.94 12.86
N TRP A 91 -11.16 -4.62 11.69
CA TRP A 91 -12.19 -4.37 10.68
C TRP A 91 -13.55 -4.85 11.18
N ARG A 92 -13.60 -6.05 11.80
CA ARG A 92 -14.83 -6.57 12.40
C ARG A 92 -15.40 -5.64 13.47
N VAL A 93 -14.54 -5.01 14.27
CA VAL A 93 -14.97 -3.99 15.25
C VAL A 93 -15.59 -2.79 14.52
N VAL A 94 -14.90 -2.19 13.56
CA VAL A 94 -15.42 -1.02 12.81
C VAL A 94 -16.72 -1.35 12.09
N ARG A 95 -16.80 -2.50 11.41
CA ARG A 95 -18.01 -2.98 10.75
C ARG A 95 -19.17 -3.12 11.73
N GLN A 96 -18.91 -3.68 12.92
CA GLN A 96 -19.94 -3.85 13.94
C GLN A 96 -20.48 -2.50 14.43
N LEU A 97 -19.61 -1.50 14.65
CA LEU A 97 -20.03 -0.14 15.02
C LEU A 97 -20.98 0.46 13.98
N ILE A 98 -20.64 0.31 12.70
CA ILE A 98 -21.43 0.87 11.59
C ILE A 98 -22.79 0.17 11.51
N VAL A 99 -22.83 -1.17 11.63
CA VAL A 99 -24.09 -1.92 11.62
C VAL A 99 -24.97 -1.57 12.82
N GLU A 100 -24.39 -1.42 14.01
CA GLU A 100 -25.12 -1.06 15.23
C GLU A 100 -25.72 0.35 15.14
N SER A 101 -25.04 1.28 14.46
CA SER A 101 -25.54 2.64 14.21
C SER A 101 -26.69 2.72 13.20
N ALA A 102 -27.24 1.57 12.76
CA ALA A 102 -28.28 1.44 11.73
C ALA A 102 -27.88 2.02 10.36
N SER A 103 -26.59 2.08 10.05
CA SER A 103 -26.10 2.53 8.74
C SER A 103 -26.25 1.42 7.68
N ASP A 104 -26.95 1.72 6.59
CA ASP A 104 -27.13 0.80 5.46
C ASP A 104 -26.04 1.00 4.39
N ALA A 105 -24.80 0.70 4.75
CA ALA A 105 -23.69 0.81 3.81
C ALA A 105 -23.78 -0.28 2.72
N PRO A 106 -23.54 0.05 1.43
CA PRO A 106 -23.58 -0.91 0.34
C PRO A 106 -22.30 -1.78 0.32
N TRP A 107 -22.16 -2.69 1.29
CA TRP A 107 -20.93 -3.41 1.64
C TRP A 107 -20.18 -4.04 0.46
N GLU A 108 -20.89 -4.71 -0.44
CA GLU A 108 -20.31 -5.37 -1.62
C GLU A 108 -19.75 -4.36 -2.62
N ARG A 109 -20.44 -3.22 -2.80
CA ARG A 109 -19.97 -2.11 -3.63
C ARG A 109 -18.73 -1.48 -3.02
N CYS A 110 -18.73 -1.27 -1.70
CA CYS A 110 -17.56 -0.74 -0.98
C CYS A 110 -16.37 -1.70 -1.05
N ALA A 111 -16.58 -3.01 -0.94
CA ALA A 111 -15.54 -4.02 -1.13
C ALA A 111 -14.89 -3.90 -2.52
N ARG A 112 -15.69 -3.79 -3.60
CA ARG A 112 -15.17 -3.59 -4.95
C ARG A 112 -14.41 -2.26 -5.09
N ARG A 113 -14.89 -1.18 -4.47
CA ARG A 113 -14.20 0.13 -4.45
C ARG A 113 -12.89 0.11 -3.66
N ALA A 114 -12.76 -0.74 -2.65
CA ALA A 114 -11.54 -0.87 -1.87
C ALA A 114 -10.40 -1.52 -2.66
N VAL A 115 -10.69 -2.40 -3.62
CA VAL A 115 -9.66 -3.12 -4.40
C VAL A 115 -8.61 -2.20 -5.04
N PRO A 116 -8.97 -1.18 -5.85
CA PRO A 116 -7.99 -0.28 -6.44
C PRO A 116 -7.20 0.51 -5.37
N LEU A 117 -7.85 0.92 -4.26
CA LEU A 117 -7.17 1.58 -3.14
C LEU A 117 -6.10 0.69 -2.52
N VAL A 118 -6.40 -0.60 -2.33
CA VAL A 118 -5.44 -1.57 -1.81
C VAL A 118 -4.30 -1.78 -2.79
N ALA A 119 -4.59 -1.88 -4.09
CA ALA A 119 -3.55 -2.03 -5.10
C ALA A 119 -2.58 -0.83 -5.09
N ASP A 120 -3.10 0.39 -5.03
CA ASP A 120 -2.29 1.62 -4.96
C ASP A 120 -1.44 1.65 -3.68
N GLU A 121 -2.02 1.33 -2.53
CA GLU A 121 -1.29 1.28 -1.26
C GLU A 121 -0.23 0.18 -1.22
N LEU A 122 -0.50 -1.00 -1.80
CA LEU A 122 0.50 -2.06 -1.89
C LEU A 122 1.67 -1.66 -2.78
N ILE A 123 1.43 -0.92 -3.87
CA ILE A 123 2.51 -0.38 -4.71
C ILE A 123 3.32 0.65 -3.92
N ARG A 124 2.68 1.60 -3.24
CA ARG A 124 3.37 2.59 -2.37
C ARG A 124 4.22 1.93 -1.29
N LEU A 125 3.71 0.88 -0.66
CA LEU A 125 4.45 0.12 0.37
C LEU A 125 5.76 -0.46 -0.15
N THR A 126 5.83 -0.77 -1.46
CA THR A 126 7.06 -1.29 -2.07
C THR A 126 8.15 -0.22 -2.20
N GLU A 127 7.75 1.06 -2.23
CA GLU A 127 8.64 2.22 -2.29
C GLU A 127 9.19 2.60 -0.90
N GLU A 128 8.43 2.33 0.17
CA GLU A 128 8.76 2.71 1.57
C GLU A 128 9.78 1.78 2.28
N ALA A 129 10.32 0.79 1.56
CA ALA A 129 11.36 -0.17 1.97
C ALA A 129 10.89 -1.55 2.52
N GLY A 130 11.68 -2.56 2.14
CA GLY A 130 11.70 -3.90 2.70
C GLY A 130 10.60 -4.83 2.18
N ARG A 131 10.62 -6.08 2.64
CA ARG A 131 9.57 -7.06 2.31
C ARG A 131 8.27 -6.69 3.00
N THR A 132 7.16 -6.66 2.27
CA THR A 132 5.83 -6.41 2.84
C THR A 132 5.29 -7.68 3.51
N PRO A 133 5.17 -7.73 4.85
CA PRO A 133 4.61 -8.90 5.51
C PRO A 133 3.10 -8.99 5.23
N LEU A 134 2.58 -10.22 5.10
CA LEU A 134 1.16 -10.45 4.83
C LEU A 134 0.22 -9.79 5.85
N HIS A 135 0.61 -9.71 7.14
CA HIS A 135 -0.21 -9.04 8.15
C HIS A 135 -0.31 -7.53 7.92
N ARG A 136 0.77 -6.87 7.43
CA ARG A 136 0.77 -5.46 7.07
C ARG A 136 -0.14 -5.22 5.86
N ALA A 137 -0.04 -6.08 4.83
CA ALA A 137 -0.92 -6.04 3.66
C ALA A 137 -2.42 -6.22 4.03
N GLN A 138 -2.73 -7.13 4.96
CA GLN A 138 -4.10 -7.30 5.48
C GLN A 138 -4.60 -6.07 6.23
N HIS A 139 -3.73 -5.44 7.02
CA HIS A 139 -4.08 -4.22 7.74
C HIS A 139 -4.36 -3.06 6.78
N VAL A 140 -3.55 -2.91 5.72
CA VAL A 140 -3.84 -1.96 4.63
C VAL A 140 -5.19 -2.25 3.98
N ALA A 141 -5.49 -3.51 3.65
CA ALA A 141 -6.78 -3.86 3.08
C ALA A 141 -7.96 -3.50 4.00
N ALA A 142 -7.82 -3.71 5.31
CA ALA A 142 -8.81 -3.30 6.28
C ALA A 142 -8.99 -1.77 6.35
N ARG A 143 -7.89 -1.00 6.29
CA ARG A 143 -7.89 0.46 6.22
C ARG A 143 -8.60 0.97 4.97
N CYS A 144 -8.26 0.44 3.79
CA CYS A 144 -8.90 0.82 2.52
C CYS A 144 -10.40 0.47 2.50
N ARG A 145 -10.82 -0.64 3.14
CA ARG A 145 -12.25 -0.96 3.30
C ARG A 145 -12.98 0.08 4.15
N ALA A 146 -12.37 0.53 5.25
CA ALA A 146 -12.93 1.58 6.09
C ALA A 146 -13.10 2.90 5.30
N THR A 147 -12.08 3.30 4.56
CA THR A 147 -12.15 4.45 3.64
C THR A 147 -13.25 4.28 2.58
N ALA A 148 -13.38 3.10 1.97
CA ALA A 148 -14.38 2.87 0.92
C ALA A 148 -15.83 2.87 1.44
N VAL A 149 -16.03 2.63 2.73
CA VAL A 149 -17.35 2.65 3.39
C VAL A 149 -17.73 4.03 3.92
N ALA A 150 -16.75 4.85 4.30
CA ALA A 150 -16.97 6.15 4.93
C ALA A 150 -18.01 7.05 4.24
N PRO A 151 -18.04 7.20 2.90
CA PRO A 151 -19.01 8.08 2.22
C PRO A 151 -20.47 7.61 2.31
N PHE A 152 -20.73 6.43 2.85
CA PHE A 152 -22.07 5.85 2.98
C PHE A 152 -22.52 5.73 4.44
N VAL A 153 -21.76 6.28 5.38
CA VAL A 153 -22.02 6.18 6.81
C VAL A 153 -22.09 7.57 7.40
N ASP A 154 -23.25 7.92 7.93
CA ASP A 154 -23.41 9.15 8.72
C ASP A 154 -22.57 9.03 10.02
N PRO A 155 -21.62 9.95 10.27
CA PRO A 155 -20.83 9.94 11.50
C PRO A 155 -21.68 10.11 12.76
N ALA A 156 -22.78 10.88 12.69
CA ALA A 156 -23.55 11.29 13.86
C ALA A 156 -24.07 10.13 14.73
N PRO A 157 -24.77 9.12 14.19
CA PRO A 157 -25.24 7.99 14.99
C PRO A 157 -24.09 7.13 15.54
N VAL A 158 -23.01 6.93 14.77
CA VAL A 158 -21.83 6.17 15.23
C VAL A 158 -21.17 6.87 16.43
N LEU A 159 -20.97 8.18 16.35
CA LEU A 159 -20.35 8.96 17.42
C LEU A 159 -21.24 9.01 18.67
N ARG A 160 -22.56 9.15 18.49
CA ARG A 160 -23.53 9.10 19.60
C ARG A 160 -23.49 7.77 20.34
N ASP A 161 -23.51 6.66 19.63
CA ASP A 161 -23.46 5.32 20.24
C ASP A 161 -22.14 5.05 20.97
N LEU A 162 -21.08 5.77 20.58
CA LEU A 162 -19.78 5.74 21.22
C LEU A 162 -19.65 6.75 22.38
N GLY A 163 -20.66 7.59 22.64
CA GLY A 163 -20.61 8.64 23.66
C GLY A 163 -19.56 9.71 23.34
N LEU A 164 -19.36 10.02 22.06
CA LEU A 164 -18.48 11.08 21.58
C LEU A 164 -19.31 12.28 21.12
N GLU A 165 -18.74 13.48 21.24
CA GLU A 165 -19.38 14.68 20.72
C GLU A 165 -19.63 14.55 19.21
N GLN A 166 -20.84 14.92 18.80
CA GLN A 166 -21.21 15.01 17.39
C GLN A 166 -20.66 16.33 16.85
N ARG A 167 -19.73 16.25 15.89
CA ARG A 167 -19.14 17.40 15.18
C ARG A 167 -19.43 17.26 13.70
N GLN A 168 -19.69 18.38 13.03
CA GLN A 168 -19.72 18.39 11.57
C GLN A 168 -18.30 18.15 11.05
N MET A 169 -18.14 17.15 10.20
CA MET A 169 -16.87 16.79 9.56
C MET A 169 -17.13 16.47 8.10
N ASP A 170 -16.12 16.66 7.27
CA ASP A 170 -16.20 16.25 5.88
C ASP A 170 -15.95 14.74 5.70
N ASP A 171 -16.22 14.24 4.50
CA ASP A 171 -16.08 12.83 4.16
C ASP A 171 -14.64 12.33 4.32
N ASP A 172 -13.65 13.20 4.09
CA ASP A 172 -12.23 12.84 4.14
C ASP A 172 -11.72 12.72 5.59
N GLU A 173 -12.12 13.66 6.45
CA GLU A 173 -11.91 13.60 7.90
C GLU A 173 -12.53 12.32 8.46
N TRP A 174 -13.79 12.04 8.12
CA TRP A 174 -14.48 10.84 8.57
C TRP A 174 -13.80 9.56 8.09
N ALA A 175 -13.41 9.50 6.82
CA ALA A 175 -12.67 8.38 6.26
C ALA A 175 -11.32 8.17 6.96
N ALA A 176 -10.61 9.24 7.31
CA ALA A 176 -9.38 9.18 8.08
C ALA A 176 -9.61 8.62 9.49
N GLY A 177 -10.65 9.07 10.19
CA GLY A 177 -11.04 8.56 11.51
C GLY A 177 -11.35 7.06 11.48
N LEU A 178 -12.21 6.62 10.56
CA LEU A 178 -12.52 5.20 10.39
C LEU A 178 -11.29 4.37 10.05
N ARG A 179 -10.41 4.89 9.20
CA ARG A 179 -9.14 4.26 8.84
C ARG A 179 -8.23 4.04 10.05
N GLU A 180 -8.12 5.01 10.96
CA GLU A 180 -7.34 4.88 12.19
C GLU A 180 -7.98 3.92 13.20
N ALA A 181 -9.32 3.90 13.25
CA ALA A 181 -10.08 2.99 14.11
C ALA A 181 -9.84 1.50 13.81
N VAL A 182 -9.47 1.14 12.58
CA VAL A 182 -9.14 -0.25 12.16
C VAL A 182 -8.00 -0.86 12.99
N SER A 183 -7.14 -0.04 13.58
CA SER A 183 -6.06 -0.52 14.47
C SER A 183 -6.57 -0.99 15.84
N ALA A 184 -7.80 -0.64 16.22
CA ALA A 184 -8.40 -1.06 17.48
C ALA A 184 -8.83 -2.52 17.45
N ARG A 185 -8.72 -3.20 18.59
CA ARG A 185 -9.18 -4.60 18.77
C ARG A 185 -10.43 -4.71 19.64
N SER A 186 -11.02 -3.59 20.04
CA SER A 186 -12.20 -3.51 20.89
C SER A 186 -12.98 -2.24 20.58
N ARG A 187 -14.28 -2.22 20.95
CA ARG A 187 -15.16 -1.03 20.84
C ARG A 187 -14.54 0.18 21.53
N GLU A 188 -14.08 0.02 22.76
CA GLU A 188 -13.44 1.11 23.51
C GLU A 188 -12.13 1.58 22.85
N GLY A 189 -11.35 0.67 22.26
CA GLY A 189 -10.18 1.04 21.48
C GLY A 189 -10.55 1.86 20.24
N ALA A 190 -11.63 1.49 19.55
CA ALA A 190 -12.10 2.20 18.36
C ALA A 190 -12.62 3.60 18.75
N ARG A 191 -13.37 3.71 19.84
CA ARG A 191 -13.79 4.99 20.44
C ARG A 191 -12.58 5.90 20.69
N LYS A 192 -11.55 5.42 21.39
CA LYS A 192 -10.34 6.21 21.67
C LYS A 192 -9.63 6.64 20.40
N ARG A 193 -9.51 5.75 19.41
CA ARG A 193 -8.88 6.07 18.12
C ARG A 193 -9.65 7.13 17.34
N LEU A 194 -10.98 7.02 17.30
CA LEU A 194 -11.84 8.04 16.68
C LEU A 194 -11.72 9.37 17.42
N ALA A 195 -11.80 9.36 18.75
CA ALA A 195 -11.65 10.57 19.56
C ALA A 195 -10.31 11.27 19.33
N THR A 196 -9.20 10.53 19.31
CA THR A 196 -7.88 11.11 19.03
C THR A 196 -7.74 11.57 17.59
N SER A 197 -8.19 10.77 16.62
CA SER A 197 -7.99 11.07 15.19
C SER A 197 -8.88 12.22 14.69
N LEU A 198 -10.04 12.43 15.31
CA LEU A 198 -11.02 13.45 14.95
C LEU A 198 -11.08 14.60 15.97
N GLU A 199 -10.17 14.59 16.95
CA GLU A 199 -10.08 15.58 18.03
C GLU A 199 -11.41 15.78 18.79
N LEU A 200 -12.13 14.68 19.05
CA LEU A 200 -13.44 14.70 19.71
C LEU A 200 -13.32 14.49 21.22
N ALA A 201 -14.10 15.25 21.99
CA ALA A 201 -14.25 15.05 23.41
C ALA A 201 -15.33 13.98 23.73
N PRO A 202 -15.32 13.38 24.94
CA PRO A 202 -16.47 12.60 25.40
C PRO A 202 -17.71 13.49 25.46
N ALA A 203 -18.86 12.98 25.01
CA ALA A 203 -20.11 13.72 25.10
C ALA A 203 -20.42 14.07 26.55
N ALA A 204 -20.86 15.30 26.81
CA ALA A 204 -21.38 15.68 28.11
C ALA A 204 -22.56 14.75 28.44
N VAL A 205 -22.45 14.01 29.54
CA VAL A 205 -23.58 13.24 30.06
C VAL A 205 -24.57 14.26 30.58
N GLU A 206 -25.63 14.55 29.84
CA GLU A 206 -26.80 15.21 30.42
C GLU A 206 -27.29 14.31 31.55
N GLN A 207 -26.98 14.67 32.78
CA GLN A 207 -27.61 14.08 33.96
C GLN A 207 -29.08 14.46 33.89
N VAL A 208 -29.90 13.53 33.41
CA VAL A 208 -31.35 13.61 33.52
C VAL A 208 -31.67 13.31 35.00
N ASP A 209 -32.01 14.36 35.74
CA ASP A 209 -32.61 14.28 37.10
C ASP A 209 -33.96 13.55 37.08
#